data_AF-A0A138AN87-F1
#
_entry.id   AF-A0A138AN87-F1
#
_cell.length_a   1.000
_cell.length_b   1.000
_cell.length_c   1.000
_cell.angle_alpha   90.00
_cell.angle_beta   90.00
_cell.angle_gamma   90.00
#
_symmetry.space_group_name_H-M   'P 1'
#
loop_
_entity.id
_entity.type
_entity.pdbx_description
1 polymer ?
#
loop_
_entity_poly.entity_id
_entity_poly.type
_entity_poly.pdbx_seq_one_letter_code
_entity_poly.pdbx_strand_id
1 'polypeptide(L)'
;MAGGEMTDIIEDARDGIAGRPNMVSDGNPQEELARALERHADRLATAAREMRDVGLTNHLGPTVEGEAATYNIRLGAVDHDRSIHNTFLAQAAEARSLASTYREIGRWILRTEGASEEQINRLIGN
;
A
#
# COMPACT_ATOMS: atom_id res chain seq x y z
N MET A 1 27.49 20.83 15.98
CA MET A 1 26.09 20.34 16.12
C MET A 1 25.77 19.49 14.88
N ALA A 2 26.32 18.27 14.77
CA ALA A 2 26.24 17.43 13.56
C ALA A 2 25.58 16.06 13.82
N GLY A 3 24.92 15.90 14.97
CA GLY A 3 24.28 14.65 15.38
C GLY A 3 22.79 14.56 15.07
N GLY A 4 22.12 15.66 14.67
CA GLY A 4 20.69 15.67 14.37
C GLY A 4 20.39 14.98 13.03
N GLU A 5 20.94 15.52 11.94
CA GLU A 5 20.64 15.06 10.56
C GLU A 5 20.89 13.57 10.33
N MET A 6 21.96 12.99 10.89
CA MET A 6 22.26 11.57 10.70
C MET A 6 21.24 10.66 11.41
N THR A 7 20.68 11.12 12.52
CA THR A 7 19.67 10.35 13.28
C THR A 7 18.33 10.40 12.56
N ASP A 8 17.96 11.56 12.02
CA ASP A 8 16.74 11.74 11.23
C ASP A 8 16.76 10.88 9.96
N ILE A 9 17.89 10.83 9.23
CA ILE A 9 18.04 9.99 8.04
C ILE A 9 17.93 8.49 8.38
N ILE A 10 18.43 8.06 9.55
CA ILE A 10 18.36 6.66 9.99
C ILE A 10 16.95 6.29 10.43
N GLU A 11 16.21 7.21 11.07
CA GLU A 11 14.79 7.02 11.39
C GLU A 11 13.93 6.94 10.13
N ASP A 12 14.10 7.86 9.19
CA ASP A 12 13.39 7.83 7.90
C ASP A 12 13.70 6.55 7.12
N ALA A 13 14.95 6.10 7.13
CA ALA A 13 15.34 4.83 6.52
C ALA A 13 14.73 3.62 7.23
N ARG A 14 14.63 3.64 8.57
CA ARG A 14 13.97 2.59 9.35
C ARG A 14 12.47 2.54 9.09
N ASP A 15 11.81 3.68 9.00
CA ASP A 15 10.39 3.77 8.66
C ASP A 15 10.14 3.30 7.22
N GLY A 16 11.04 3.66 6.29
CA GLY A 16 11.01 3.17 4.91
C GLY A 16 11.22 1.65 4.80
N ILE A 17 12.06 1.07 5.67
CA ILE A 17 12.35 -0.38 5.70
C ILE A 17 11.26 -1.17 6.43
N ALA A 18 10.67 -0.63 7.51
CA ALA A 18 9.60 -1.28 8.28
C ALA A 18 8.37 -1.63 7.39
N GLY A 19 8.16 -0.86 6.32
CA GLY A 19 7.13 -1.13 5.34
C GLY A 19 7.41 -2.31 4.40
N ARG A 20 8.65 -2.80 4.30
CA ARG A 20 9.07 -3.84 3.35
C ARG A 20 8.77 -5.24 3.91
N PRO A 21 8.30 -6.19 3.08
CA PRO A 21 8.05 -7.55 3.54
C PRO A 21 9.37 -8.20 3.99
N ASN A 22 9.44 -8.63 5.25
CA ASN A 22 10.54 -9.45 5.75
C ASN A 22 10.19 -10.93 5.54
N MET A 23 10.78 -11.55 4.53
CA MET A 23 10.56 -12.95 4.17
C MET A 23 11.40 -13.93 5.03
N VAL A 24 12.20 -13.44 5.99
CA VAL A 24 13.26 -14.19 6.66
C VAL A 24 12.98 -14.46 8.16
N SER A 25 11.90 -13.91 8.74
CA SER A 25 11.60 -14.09 10.18
C SER A 25 10.37 -14.97 10.41
N ASP A 26 10.59 -16.24 10.77
CA ASP A 26 9.75 -17.17 11.57
C ASP A 26 8.21 -17.27 11.33
N GLY A 27 7.67 -16.65 10.27
CA GLY A 27 6.23 -16.56 10.00
C GLY A 27 5.83 -17.09 8.62
N ASN A 28 4.52 -17.36 8.45
CA ASN A 28 3.97 -17.75 7.15
C ASN A 28 4.28 -16.64 6.10
N PRO A 29 5.10 -16.90 5.08
CA PRO A 29 5.52 -15.88 4.12
C PRO A 29 4.34 -15.27 3.36
N GLN A 30 3.24 -16.03 3.19
CA GLN A 30 2.02 -15.53 2.56
C GLN A 30 1.29 -14.51 3.44
N GLU A 31 1.36 -14.65 4.77
CA GLU A 31 0.77 -13.69 5.70
C GLU A 31 1.59 -12.39 5.72
N GLU A 32 2.92 -12.47 5.68
CA GLU A 32 3.77 -11.27 5.63
C GLU A 32 3.63 -10.50 4.31
N LEU A 33 3.49 -11.20 3.18
CA LEU A 33 3.15 -10.59 1.89
C LEU A 33 1.76 -9.94 1.92
N ALA A 34 0.76 -10.61 2.50
CA ALA A 34 -0.58 -10.04 2.65
C ALA A 34 -0.57 -8.76 3.49
N ARG A 35 0.15 -8.75 4.62
CA ARG A 35 0.31 -7.55 5.46
C ARG A 35 1.04 -6.42 4.76
N ALA A 36 2.05 -6.74 3.95
CA ALA A 36 2.74 -5.72 3.15
C ALA A 36 1.81 -5.06 2.13
N LEU A 37 0.94 -5.83 1.48
CA LEU A 37 -0.09 -5.32 0.58
C LEU A 37 -1.14 -4.46 1.31
N GLU A 38 -1.53 -4.83 2.52
CA GLU A 38 -2.43 -4.01 3.36
C GLU A 38 -1.79 -2.68 3.74
N ARG A 39 -0.54 -2.69 4.22
CA ARG A 39 0.22 -1.46 4.49
C ARG A 39 0.33 -0.59 3.25
N HIS A 40 0.53 -1.20 2.07
CA HIS A 40 0.56 -0.45 0.82
C HIS A 40 -0.80 0.17 0.47
N ALA A 41 -1.90 -0.59 0.63
CA ALA A 41 -3.25 -0.08 0.43
C ALA A 41 -3.58 1.09 1.36
N ASP A 42 -3.14 1.04 2.62
CA ASP A 42 -3.36 2.10 3.58
C ASP A 42 -2.56 3.36 3.26
N ARG A 43 -1.31 3.21 2.77
CA ARG A 43 -0.53 4.32 2.21
C ARG A 43 -1.23 4.96 1.00
N LEU A 44 -1.75 4.15 0.07
CA LEU A 44 -2.49 4.65 -1.10
C LEU A 44 -3.78 5.39 -0.69
N ALA A 45 -4.53 4.85 0.27
CA ALA A 45 -5.74 5.49 0.79
C ALA A 45 -5.44 6.80 1.55
N THR A 46 -4.27 6.89 2.18
CA THR A 46 -3.81 8.12 2.85
C THR A 46 -3.37 9.16 1.82
N ALA A 47 -2.56 8.77 0.83
CA ALA A 47 -2.20 9.64 -0.29
C ALA A 47 -3.42 10.18 -1.06
N ALA A 48 -4.44 9.34 -1.27
CA ALA A 48 -5.70 9.77 -1.90
C ALA A 48 -6.44 10.83 -1.07
N ARG A 49 -6.43 10.73 0.26
CA ARG A 49 -7.02 11.72 1.17
C ARG A 49 -6.21 13.02 1.17
N GLU A 50 -4.90 12.92 1.32
CA GLU A 50 -3.99 14.08 1.30
C GLU A 50 -4.10 14.85 -0.01
N MET A 51 -4.18 14.17 -1.16
CA MET A 51 -4.42 14.81 -2.44
C MET A 51 -5.73 15.58 -2.49
N ARG A 52 -6.81 15.01 -1.94
CA ARG A 52 -8.10 15.69 -1.88
C ARG A 52 -8.01 16.95 -1.02
N ASP A 53 -7.31 16.86 0.11
CA ASP A 53 -7.11 17.98 1.03
C ASP A 53 -6.22 19.07 0.41
N VAL A 54 -5.16 18.70 -0.30
CA VAL A 54 -4.32 19.61 -1.08
C VAL A 54 -5.12 20.26 -2.20
N GLY A 55 -5.89 19.52 -2.99
CA GLY A 55 -6.74 20.08 -4.04
C GLY A 55 -7.81 21.05 -3.52
N LEU A 56 -8.34 20.81 -2.32
CA LEU A 56 -9.25 21.72 -1.64
C LEU A 56 -8.52 22.96 -1.08
N THR A 57 -7.37 22.77 -0.43
CA THR A 57 -6.59 23.82 0.26
C THR A 57 -5.85 24.74 -0.70
N ASN A 58 -5.25 24.18 -1.76
CA ASN A 58 -4.47 24.94 -2.73
C ASN A 58 -5.29 25.85 -3.62
N HIS A 59 -6.62 25.90 -3.46
CA HIS A 59 -7.53 26.79 -4.18
C HIS A 59 -6.96 27.16 -5.55
N LEU A 60 -7.36 26.46 -6.61
CA LEU A 60 -7.42 27.02 -7.97
C LEU A 60 -8.37 28.26 -7.96
N GLY A 61 -8.16 29.20 -7.05
CA GLY A 61 -8.79 30.48 -6.83
C GLY A 61 -8.18 31.53 -7.74
N PRO A 62 -8.78 32.72 -7.75
CA PRO A 62 -8.70 33.66 -8.87
C PRO A 62 -7.38 34.43 -8.87
N THR A 63 -6.30 33.78 -9.28
CA THR A 63 -5.05 34.47 -9.63
C THR A 63 -4.45 33.76 -10.82
N VAL A 64 -4.71 34.27 -12.03
CA VAL A 64 -3.76 35.03 -12.88
C VAL A 64 -4.46 35.25 -14.23
N GLU A 65 -4.76 36.51 -14.52
CA GLU A 65 -5.01 37.14 -15.84
C GLU A 65 -5.31 36.20 -17.03
N GLY A 66 -6.58 35.82 -17.18
CA GLY A 66 -7.07 35.11 -18.37
C GLY A 66 -8.19 34.12 -18.07
N GLU A 67 -9.40 34.61 -17.74
CA GLU A 67 -10.54 33.81 -17.27
C GLU A 67 -10.79 32.50 -18.04
N ALA A 68 -10.64 32.49 -19.37
CA ALA A 68 -10.84 31.28 -20.19
C ALA A 68 -9.69 30.26 -20.09
N ALA A 69 -8.45 30.74 -19.97
CA ALA A 69 -7.28 29.87 -19.79
C ALA A 69 -7.26 29.28 -18.37
N THR A 70 -7.56 30.10 -17.36
CA THR A 70 -7.69 29.64 -15.98
C THR A 70 -8.84 28.65 -15.82
N TYR A 71 -9.98 28.85 -16.52
CA TYR A 71 -11.11 27.92 -16.48
C TYR A 71 -10.78 26.54 -17.05
N ASN A 72 -10.16 26.47 -18.24
CA ASN A 72 -9.80 25.18 -18.85
C ASN A 72 -8.69 24.45 -18.09
N ILE A 73 -7.69 25.18 -17.59
CA ILE A 73 -6.63 24.62 -16.74
C ILE A 73 -7.23 24.12 -15.42
N ARG A 74 -8.18 24.87 -14.83
CA ARG A 74 -8.86 24.47 -13.60
C ARG A 74 -9.74 23.24 -13.79
N LEU A 75 -10.51 23.17 -14.88
CA LEU A 75 -11.33 21.99 -15.20
C LEU A 75 -10.44 20.77 -15.44
N GLY A 76 -9.38 20.92 -16.25
CA GLY A 76 -8.42 19.85 -16.52
C GLY A 76 -7.68 19.39 -15.27
N ALA A 77 -7.25 20.31 -14.40
CA ALA A 77 -6.58 19.99 -13.14
C ALA A 77 -7.53 19.30 -12.15
N VAL A 78 -8.78 19.77 -12.01
CA VAL A 78 -9.78 19.14 -11.13
C VAL A 78 -10.15 17.75 -11.62
N ASP A 79 -10.34 17.56 -12.92
CA ASP A 79 -10.65 16.24 -13.49
C ASP A 79 -9.44 15.30 -13.41
N HIS A 80 -8.22 15.82 -13.57
CA HIS A 80 -6.99 15.07 -13.39
C HIS A 80 -6.78 14.65 -11.92
N ASP A 81 -6.97 15.56 -10.97
CA ASP A 81 -6.87 15.27 -9.53
C ASP A 81 -7.92 14.24 -9.10
N ARG A 82 -9.16 14.36 -9.60
CA ARG A 82 -10.21 13.35 -9.38
C ARG A 82 -9.83 12.01 -9.99
N SER A 83 -9.27 12.01 -11.19
CA SER A 83 -8.80 10.80 -11.86
C SER A 83 -7.73 10.10 -11.03
N ILE A 84 -6.68 10.82 -10.60
CA ILE A 84 -5.60 10.26 -9.77
C ILE A 84 -6.15 9.78 -8.41
N HIS A 85 -7.05 10.54 -7.78
CA HIS A 85 -7.68 10.14 -6.52
C HIS A 85 -8.42 8.81 -6.67
N ASN A 86 -9.22 8.67 -7.73
CA ASN A 86 -9.94 7.44 -8.03
C ASN A 86 -8.99 6.29 -8.37
N THR A 87 -7.89 6.56 -9.08
CA THR A 87 -6.84 5.57 -9.36
C THR A 87 -6.20 5.05 -8.08
N PHE A 88 -5.85 5.91 -7.13
CA PHE A 88 -5.29 5.47 -5.86
C PHE A 88 -6.28 4.64 -5.03
N LEU A 89 -7.57 5.00 -5.04
CA LEU A 89 -8.60 4.17 -4.40
C LEU A 89 -8.76 2.81 -5.07
N ALA A 90 -8.74 2.75 -6.41
CA ALA A 90 -8.81 1.51 -7.16
C ALA A 90 -7.59 0.60 -6.87
N GLN A 91 -6.38 1.16 -6.87
CA GLN A 91 -5.16 0.44 -6.53
C GLN A 91 -5.16 -0.05 -5.07
N ALA A 92 -5.68 0.76 -4.13
CA ALA A 92 -5.83 0.33 -2.75
C ALA A 92 -6.81 -0.85 -2.61
N ALA A 93 -7.91 -0.84 -3.36
CA ALA A 93 -8.87 -1.94 -3.38
C ALA A 93 -8.26 -3.22 -3.98
N GLU A 94 -7.50 -3.08 -5.07
CA GLU A 94 -6.79 -4.20 -5.71
C GLU A 94 -5.73 -4.80 -4.78
N ALA A 95 -4.92 -3.97 -4.11
CA ALA A 95 -3.93 -4.42 -3.14
C ALA A 95 -4.58 -5.21 -1.98
N ARG A 96 -5.73 -4.77 -1.48
CA ARG A 96 -6.50 -5.52 -0.45
C ARG A 96 -7.05 -6.83 -0.99
N SER A 97 -7.52 -6.85 -2.24
CA SER A 97 -7.95 -8.08 -2.90
C SER A 97 -6.79 -9.08 -2.99
N LEU A 98 -5.62 -8.65 -3.45
CA LEU A 98 -4.42 -9.49 -3.52
C LEU A 98 -4.00 -10.02 -2.14
N ALA A 99 -4.04 -9.18 -1.10
CA ALA A 99 -3.77 -9.62 0.27
C ALA A 99 -4.70 -10.77 0.71
N SER A 100 -5.98 -10.67 0.37
CA SER A 100 -6.96 -11.72 0.67
C SER A 100 -6.66 -13.03 -0.07
N THR A 101 -6.25 -12.94 -1.34
CA THR A 101 -5.85 -14.08 -2.16
C THR A 101 -4.60 -14.76 -1.60
N TYR A 102 -3.59 -13.99 -1.18
CA TYR A 102 -2.38 -14.55 -0.56
C TYR A 102 -2.69 -15.31 0.73
N ARG A 103 -3.58 -14.80 1.57
CA ARG A 103 -4.03 -15.55 2.77
C ARG A 103 -4.77 -16.83 2.42
N GLU A 104 -5.58 -16.82 1.37
CA GLU A 104 -6.27 -18.02 0.91
C GLU A 104 -5.29 -19.08 0.40
N ILE A 105 -4.31 -18.67 -0.41
CA ILE A 105 -3.21 -19.53 -0.88
C ILE A 105 -2.45 -20.09 0.32
N GLY A 106 -2.08 -19.25 1.30
CA GLY A 106 -1.40 -19.69 2.52
C GLY A 106 -2.20 -20.73 3.30
N ARG A 107 -3.52 -20.56 3.45
CA ARG A 107 -4.40 -21.56 4.08
C ARG A 107 -4.51 -22.85 3.27
N TRP A 108 -4.44 -22.78 1.94
CA TRP A 108 -4.46 -23.96 1.09
C TRP A 108 -3.17 -24.76 1.23
N ILE A 109 -2.01 -24.09 1.18
CA ILE A 109 -0.69 -24.69 1.37
C ILE A 109 -0.61 -25.41 2.71
N LEU A 110 -0.97 -24.73 3.82
CA LEU A 110 -0.94 -25.34 5.15
C LEU A 110 -1.85 -26.57 5.28
N ARG A 111 -3.03 -26.57 4.63
CA ARG A 111 -3.91 -27.73 4.59
C ARG A 111 -3.29 -28.89 3.82
N THR A 112 -2.66 -28.61 2.68
CA THR A 112 -2.00 -29.65 1.86
C THR A 112 -0.75 -30.22 2.51
N GLU A 113 0.03 -29.39 3.21
CA GLU A 113 1.22 -29.81 3.96
C GLU A 113 0.81 -30.67 5.17
N GLY A 114 -0.17 -30.24 5.96
CA GLY A 114 -0.68 -31.04 7.09
C GLY A 114 -1.28 -32.39 6.67
N ALA A 115 -2.02 -32.41 5.55
CA ALA A 115 -2.54 -33.67 5.00
C ALA A 115 -1.41 -34.62 4.56
N SER A 116 -0.32 -34.08 4.03
CA SER A 116 0.86 -34.87 3.63
C SER A 116 1.61 -35.40 4.85
N GLU A 117 1.74 -34.58 5.90
CA GLU A 117 2.41 -34.95 7.15
C GLU A 117 1.68 -36.09 7.88
N GLU A 118 0.35 -36.04 7.95
CA GLU A 118 -0.48 -37.14 8.47
C GLU A 118 -0.36 -38.44 7.65
N GLN A 119 -0.16 -38.32 6.33
CA GLN A 119 0.02 -39.47 5.45
C GLN A 119 1.38 -40.12 5.62
N ILE A 120 2.44 -39.31 5.73
CA ILE A 120 3.81 -39.76 5.99
C ILE A 120 3.90 -40.40 7.39
N ASN A 121 3.33 -39.79 8.43
CA ASN A 121 3.31 -40.37 9.77
C ASN A 121 2.61 -41.73 9.81
N ARG A 122 1.55 -41.93 9.03
CA ARG A 122 0.90 -43.25 8.90
C ARG A 122 1.75 -44.30 8.19
N LEU A 123 2.61 -43.89 7.26
CA LEU A 123 3.51 -44.78 6.51
C LEU A 123 4.76 -45.15 7.32
N ILE A 124 5.28 -44.23 8.14
CA ILE A 124 6.51 -44.44 8.93
C ILE A 124 6.20 -45.00 10.33
N GLY A 125 5.01 -44.71 10.88
CA GLY A 125 4.59 -45.14 12.22
C GLY A 125 4.05 -46.57 12.33
N ASN A 126 4.12 -47.38 11.26
CA ASN A 126 3.82 -48.82 11.27
C ASN A 126 5.09 -49.65 11.02
#